data_AF-A0A239Q2U2-F1
#
_entry.id   AF-A0A239Q2U2-F1
#
_cell.length_a   1.000
_cell.length_b   1.000
_cell.length_c   1.000
_cell.angle_alpha   90.00
_cell.angle_beta   90.00
_cell.angle_gamma   90.00
#
_symmetry.space_group_name_H-M   'P 1'
#
loop_
_entity.id
_entity.type
_entity.pdbx_description
1 polymer ?
#
loop_
_entity_poly.entity_id
_entity_poly.type
_entity_poly.pdbx_seq_one_letter_code
_entity_poly.pdbx_strand_id
1 'polypeptide(L)' 'MVDGSDTVWGAQAILGLGYQLTNDLRVFADYRYRAWQDTKLTDASGARVSIDNASSSINLGAAYTF' A
#
# COMPACT_ATOMS: atom_id res chain seq x y z
N MET A 1 24.36 14.36 0.64
CA MET A 1 23.66 13.27 1.36
C MET A 1 22.29 13.82 1.68
N VAL A 2 21.23 13.30 1.05
CA VAL A 2 19.87 13.73 1.37
C VAL A 2 19.53 13.07 2.70
N ASP A 3 19.48 13.86 3.76
CA ASP A 3 19.02 13.41 5.07
C ASP A 3 17.50 13.20 4.95
N GLY A 4 17.07 11.95 5.00
CA GLY A 4 15.73 11.52 4.62
C GLY A 4 15.13 10.59 5.67
N SER A 5 15.24 10.96 6.94
CA SER A 5 14.54 10.30 8.04
C SER A 5 13.23 11.05 8.37
N ASP A 6 12.42 11.34 7.35
CA ASP A 6 11.08 11.89 7.58
C ASP A 6 10.09 10.73 7.77
N THR A 7 9.53 10.64 8.96
CA THR A 7 8.40 9.75 9.25
C THR A 7 7.17 10.28 8.51
N VAL A 8 6.74 9.58 7.46
CA VAL A 8 5.53 9.91 6.71
C VAL A 8 4.33 9.10 7.18
N TRP A 9 3.17 9.73 7.24
CA TRP A 9 1.90 9.06 7.49
C TRP A 9 1.34 8.48 6.19
N GLY A 10 0.78 7.28 6.24
CA GLY A 10 0.13 6.66 5.09
C GLY A 10 -1.27 6.17 5.42
N ALA A 11 -2.16 6.23 4.45
CA ALA A 11 -3.48 5.62 4.51
C ALA A 11 -3.54 4.43 3.53
N GLN A 12 -4.29 3.40 3.92
CA GLN A 12 -4.53 2.24 3.07
C GLN A 12 -6.01 1.88 3.08
N ALA A 13 -6.55 1.62 1.89
CA ALA A 13 -7.85 1.02 1.68
C ALA A 13 -7.68 -0.36 1.06
N ILE A 14 -8.48 -1.32 1.52
CA ILE A 14 -8.50 -2.69 0.99
C ILE A 14 -9.96 -3.02 0.68
N LEU A 15 -10.22 -3.44 -0.56
CA LEU A 15 -11.50 -3.95 -1.01
C LEU A 15 -11.28 -5.37 -1.51
N GLY A 16 -12.02 -6.33 -0.97
CA GLY A 16 -11.79 -7.74 -1.23
C GLY A 16 -13.06 -8.55 -1.41
N LEU A 17 -12.98 -9.58 -2.23
CA LEU A 17 -13.98 -10.63 -2.38
C LEU A 17 -13.35 -11.96 -1.97
N GLY A 18 -14.10 -12.77 -1.23
CA GLY A 18 -13.66 -14.09 -0.81
C GLY A 18 -14.77 -15.12 -1.00
N TYR A 19 -14.39 -16.32 -1.42
CA TYR A 19 -15.32 -17.43 -1.56
C TYR A 19 -14.78 -18.68 -0.85
N GLN A 20 -15.63 -19.27 -0.01
CA GLN A 20 -15.33 -20.51 0.68
C GLN A 20 -15.63 -21.66 -0.30
N LEU A 21 -14.59 -22.37 -0.76
CA LEU A 21 -14.73 -23.48 -1.69
C LEU A 21 -15.12 -24.78 -0.98
N THR A 22 -14.53 -25.03 0.18
CA THR A 22 -14.79 -26.18 1.05
C THR A 22 -14.77 -25.73 2.50
N ASN A 23 -15.02 -26.59 3.48
CA ASN A 23 -14.92 -26.18 4.90
C ASN A 23 -13.52 -25.68 5.29
N ASP A 24 -12.50 -26.09 4.54
CA ASP A 24 -11.10 -25.90 4.90
C ASP A 24 -10.36 -24.98 3.91
N LEU A 25 -10.93 -24.71 2.74
CA LEU A 25 -10.31 -23.93 1.67
C LEU A 25 -11.14 -22.69 1.30
N ARG A 26 -10.49 -21.54 1.36
CA ARG A 26 -11.02 -20.24 0.92
C ARG A 26 -10.15 -19.68 -0.19
N VAL A 27 -10.74 -19.16 -1.26
CA VAL A 27 -10.05 -18.31 -2.24
C VAL A 27 -10.45 -16.86 -2.05
N PHE A 28 -9.55 -15.94 -2.37
CA PHE A 28 -9.80 -14.51 -2.23
C PHE A 28 -9.05 -13.69 -3.28
N ALA A 29 -9.64 -12.53 -3.58
CA ALA A 29 -9.10 -11.52 -4.46
C ALA A 29 -9.29 -10.14 -3.82
N ASP A 30 -8.17 -9.45 -3.53
CA ASP A 30 -8.17 -8.16 -2.83
C ASP A 30 -7.48 -7.09 -3.67
N TYR A 31 -8.17 -5.98 -3.90
CA TYR A 31 -7.57 -4.74 -4.35
C TYR A 31 -7.15 -3.90 -3.16
N ARG A 32 -5.91 -3.46 -3.17
CA ARG A 32 -5.31 -2.67 -2.10
C ARG A 32 -4.72 -1.40 -2.69
N TYR A 33 -5.24 -0.27 -2.22
CA TYR A 33 -4.74 1.06 -2.51
C TYR A 33 -3.99 1.61 -1.29
N ARG A 34 -2.81 2.16 -1.50
CA ARG A 34 -2.01 2.81 -0.47
C ARG A 34 -1.60 4.19 -0.95
N ALA A 35 -1.81 5.19 -0.11
CA ALA A 35 -1.33 6.55 -0.34
C ALA A 35 -0.45 6.95 0.84
N TRP A 36 0.73 7.49 0.55
CA TRP A 36 1.63 8.07 1.55
C TRP A 36 1.54 9.59 1.46
N GLN A 37 1.49 10.27 2.61
CA GLN A 37 1.56 11.73 2.65
C GLN A 37 2.92 12.21 2.18
N ASP A 38 2.87 13.31 1.41
CA ASP A 38 3.98 13.97 0.77
C ASP A 38 5.17 14.15 1.72
N THR A 39 6.30 13.56 1.37
CA THR A 39 7.58 13.96 1.97
C THR A 39 7.94 15.32 1.40
N LYS A 40 7.98 16.36 2.24
CA LYS A 40 8.42 17.69 1.81
C LYS A 40 9.93 17.69 1.70
N LEU A 41 10.44 17.31 0.54
CA LEU A 41 11.88 17.31 0.28
C LEU A 41 12.31 18.70 -0.20
N THR A 42 13.44 19.17 0.33
CA THR A 42 14.11 20.38 -0.18
C THR A 42 15.27 19.90 -1.06
N ASP A 43 15.22 20.20 -2.34
CA ASP A 43 16.30 19.89 -3.29
C ASP A 43 17.55 20.75 -2.99
N ALA A 44 18.72 20.34 -3.49
CA ALA A 44 20.00 21.05 -3.31
C ALA A 44 19.98 22.51 -3.82
N SER A 45 19.00 22.84 -4.67
CA SER A 45 18.72 24.20 -5.16
C SER A 45 17.83 25.05 -4.24
N GLY A 46 17.30 24.48 -3.14
CA GLY A 46 16.33 25.12 -2.25
C GLY A 46 14.87 25.01 -2.72
N ALA A 47 14.60 24.32 -3.82
CA ALA A 47 13.24 24.11 -4.32
C ALA A 47 12.48 23.07 -3.48
N ARG A 48 11.19 23.33 -3.20
CA ARG A 48 10.29 22.35 -2.56
C ARG A 48 9.79 21.35 -3.60
N VAL A 49 10.10 20.07 -3.40
CA VAL A 49 9.61 18.97 -4.24
C VAL A 49 8.59 18.17 -3.42
N SER A 50 7.37 18.05 -3.94
CA SER A 50 6.37 17.12 -3.44
C SER A 50 6.48 15.82 -4.23
N ILE A 51 6.61 14.69 -3.54
CA ILE A 51 6.57 13.37 -4.17
C ILE A 51 5.30 12.68 -3.73
N ASP A 52 4.32 12.68 -4.60
CA ASP A 52 3.05 11.98 -4.39
C ASP A 52 3.31 10.47 -4.59
N ASN A 53 3.31 9.70 -3.50
CA ASN A 53 3.54 8.26 -3.55
C ASN A 53 2.25 7.50 -3.31
N ALA A 54 1.59 7.12 -4.41
CA ALA A 54 0.41 6.25 -4.41
C ALA A 54 0.74 4.91 -5.08
N SER A 55 0.30 3.82 -4.47
CA SER A 55 0.49 2.46 -4.98
C SER A 55 -0.81 1.68 -4.96
N SER A 56 -1.07 0.99 -6.06
CA SER A 56 -2.19 0.06 -6.20
C SER A 56 -1.67 -1.36 -6.41
N SER A 57 -2.28 -2.32 -5.73
CA SER A 57 -1.92 -3.74 -5.85
C SER A 57 -3.16 -4.62 -5.88
N ILE A 58 -3.10 -5.69 -6.68
CA ILE A 58 -4.10 -6.75 -6.70
C ILE A 58 -3.45 -7.98 -6.06
N ASN A 59 -4.10 -8.56 -5.07
CA ASN A 59 -3.67 -9.77 -4.39
C ASN A 59 -4.66 -10.87 -4.72
N LEU A 60 -4.14 -12.02 -5.14
CA LEU A 60 -4.92 -13.24 -5.40
C LEU A 60 -4.35 -14.33 -4.52
N GLY A 61 -5.20 -15.10 -3.85
CA GLY A 61 -4.72 -16.13 -2.94
C GLY A 61 -5.74 -17.18 -2.57
N ALA A 62 -5.23 -18.20 -1.89
CA ALA A 62 -6.00 -19.24 -1.24
C ALA A 62 -5.49 -19.43 0.19
N ALA A 63 -6.41 -19.63 1.13
CA ALA A 63 -6.13 -19.93 2.52
C ALA A 63 -6.68 -21.31 2.85
N TYR A 64 -5.85 -22.16 3.45
CA TYR A 64 -6.20 -23.50 3.90
C TYR A 64 -6.05 -23.59 5.41
N THR A 65 -7.08 -24.09 6.10
CA THR A 65 -7.08 -24.29 7.56
C THR A 65 -7.10 -25.80 7.86
N PHE A 66 -6.25 -26.25 8.79
CA PHE A 66 -6.12 -27.65 9.23
C PHE A 66 -6.65 -27.85 10.65
#